data_AF-A0A084TNL5-F1
#
_entry.id   AF-A0A084TNL5-F1
#
_cell.length_a   1.000
_cell.length_b   1.000
_cell.length_c   1.000
_cell.angle_alpha   90.00
_cell.angle_beta   90.00
_cell.angle_gamma   90.00
#
_symmetry.space_group_name_H-M   'P 1'
#
loop_
_entity.id
_entity.type
_entity.pdbx_description
1 polymer ?
#
loop_
_entity_poly.entity_id
_entity_poly.type
_entity_poly.pdbx_seq_one_letter_code
_entity_poly.pdbx_strand_id
1 'polypeptide(L)'
;MKKRHNEHLSLSDVLKDFVETHNLDAGLDKVNVKNVWHDMMGQGVSNYTTAVSLKQDVLYVSLSSSVLREELSYGKEKIIDMLNDNLGKELIKKIIFR
;
A
#
# COMPACT_ATOMS: atom_id res chain seq x y z
N MET A 1 20.84 13.41 19.08
CA MET A 1 20.97 13.04 17.66
C MET A 1 20.19 11.75 17.41
N LYS A 2 19.01 11.82 16.79
CA LYS A 2 18.18 10.63 16.52
C LYS A 2 18.81 9.86 15.35
N LYS A 3 19.21 8.61 15.61
CA LYS A 3 19.83 7.70 14.65
C LYS A 3 18.91 7.54 13.43
N ARG A 4 19.40 7.94 12.25
CA ARG A 4 18.77 7.68 10.96
C ARG A 4 18.97 6.20 10.64
N HIS A 5 17.99 5.37 10.98
CA HIS A 5 17.88 4.03 10.40
C HIS A 5 17.44 4.20 8.95
N ASN A 6 18.44 4.30 8.07
CA ASN A 6 18.25 4.22 6.63
C ASN A 6 18.37 2.75 6.25
N GLU A 7 17.39 1.94 6.67
CA GLU A 7 17.26 0.60 6.12
C GLU A 7 16.75 0.80 4.69
N HIS A 8 17.60 0.46 3.73
CA HIS A 8 17.27 0.38 2.32
C HIS A 8 16.17 -0.67 2.15
N LEU A 9 14.92 -0.30 2.43
CA LEU A 9 13.76 -1.07 2.03
C LEU A 9 13.61 -0.85 0.54
N SER A 10 14.26 -1.71 -0.25
CA SER A 10 13.97 -1.75 -1.67
C SER A 10 12.50 -2.15 -1.80
N LEU A 11 11.72 -1.40 -2.58
CA LEU A 11 10.32 -1.73 -2.85
C LEU A 11 10.17 -3.18 -3.34
N SER A 12 11.20 -3.68 -4.03
CA SER A 12 11.30 -5.07 -4.48
C SER A 12 11.38 -6.10 -3.36
N ASP A 13 11.99 -5.78 -2.21
CA ASP A 13 12.10 -6.72 -1.07
C ASP A 13 10.82 -6.76 -0.26
N VAL A 14 10.13 -5.61 -0.13
CA VAL A 14 8.81 -5.55 0.52
C VAL A 14 7.76 -6.34 -0.26
N LEU A 15 7.82 -6.29 -1.59
CA LEU A 15 6.86 -6.95 -2.48
C LEU A 15 7.20 -8.42 -2.79
N LYS A 16 8.39 -8.91 -2.42
CA LYS A 16 8.87 -10.25 -2.79
C LYS A 16 8.25 -11.38 -1.96
N ASP A 17 7.79 -11.09 -0.75
CA ASP A 17 7.32 -12.11 0.20
C ASP A 17 5.80 -12.32 0.19
N PHE A 18 5.05 -11.62 -0.66
CA PHE A 18 3.57 -11.68 -0.62
C PHE A 18 2.96 -12.18 -1.93
N VAL A 19 2.82 -13.50 -1.98
CA VAL A 19 1.82 -14.19 -2.81
C VAL A 19 1.19 -15.25 -1.92
N GLU A 20 0.01 -14.95 -1.36
CA GLU A 20 -1.08 -15.92 -1.18
C GLU A 20 -2.32 -15.31 -0.49
N THR A 21 -3.50 -15.64 -1.04
CA THR A 21 -4.77 -15.94 -0.32
C THR A 21 -5.91 -14.89 -0.21
N HIS A 22 -6.95 -15.12 -1.05
CA HIS A 22 -8.41 -15.28 -0.83
C HIS A 22 -9.38 -14.10 -0.57
N ASN A 23 -10.32 -13.97 -1.52
CA ASN A 23 -11.78 -13.69 -1.45
C ASN A 23 -12.37 -13.07 -0.16
N LEU A 24 -12.86 -11.82 -0.22
CA LEU A 24 -13.87 -11.30 0.72
C LEU A 24 -14.82 -10.25 0.09
N ASP A 25 -16.11 -10.44 0.41
CA ASP A 25 -17.32 -9.76 -0.04
C ASP A 25 -17.32 -8.21 -0.15
N ALA A 26 -18.04 -7.73 -1.18
CA ALA A 26 -18.09 -6.37 -1.70
C ALA A 26 -18.77 -5.29 -0.83
N GLY A 27 -19.18 -5.59 0.41
CA GLY A 27 -19.82 -4.62 1.33
C GLY A 27 -18.84 -3.91 2.28
N LEU A 28 -17.62 -4.42 2.38
CA LEU A 28 -16.58 -4.03 3.35
C LEU A 28 -15.44 -3.22 2.71
N ASP A 29 -15.61 -2.72 1.49
CA ASP A 29 -14.55 -2.19 0.62
C ASP A 29 -13.56 -1.23 1.27
N LYS A 30 -14.01 -0.29 2.10
CA LYS A 30 -13.11 0.67 2.77
C LYS A 30 -12.27 0.04 3.87
N VAL A 31 -12.86 -0.88 4.63
CA VAL A 31 -12.15 -1.61 5.69
C VAL A 31 -11.21 -2.63 5.05
N ASN A 32 -11.66 -3.30 4.00
CA ASN A 32 -10.88 -4.27 3.24
C ASN A 32 -9.65 -3.62 2.59
N VAL A 33 -9.79 -2.45 1.95
CA VAL A 33 -8.64 -1.79 1.29
C VAL A 33 -7.53 -1.42 2.26
N LYS A 34 -7.87 -0.98 3.48
CA LYS A 34 -6.86 -0.68 4.50
C LYS A 34 -6.14 -1.94 4.96
N ASN A 35 -6.87 -3.03 5.21
CA ASN A 35 -6.27 -4.30 5.63
C ASN A 35 -5.39 -4.88 4.52
N VAL A 36 -5.92 -4.97 3.29
CA VAL A 36 -5.18 -5.43 2.11
C VAL A 36 -3.93 -4.59 1.87
N TRP A 37 -3.98 -3.26 2.07
CA TRP A 37 -2.78 -2.42 2.02
C TRP A 37 -1.73 -2.84 3.05
N HIS A 38 -2.13 -3.04 4.31
CA HIS A 38 -1.20 -3.40 5.38
C HIS A 38 -0.62 -4.80 5.21
N ASP A 39 -1.43 -5.75 4.76
CA ASP A 39 -1.02 -7.13 4.51
C ASP A 39 -0.05 -7.16 3.32
N MET A 40 -0.41 -6.54 2.19
CA MET A 40 0.41 -6.52 0.97
C MET A 40 1.74 -5.78 1.15
N MET A 41 1.72 -4.65 1.85
CA MET A 41 2.92 -3.80 2.00
C MET A 41 3.80 -4.20 3.19
N GLY A 42 3.33 -5.12 4.04
CA GLY A 42 4.04 -5.61 5.20
C GLY A 42 4.39 -4.53 6.24
N GLN A 43 5.15 -4.93 7.27
CA GLN A 43 5.51 -4.04 8.38
C GLN A 43 6.43 -2.89 7.94
N GLY A 44 7.32 -3.12 6.97
CA GLY A 44 8.30 -2.14 6.50
C GLY A 44 7.67 -0.83 6.01
N VAL A 45 6.55 -0.91 5.30
CA VAL A 45 5.81 0.27 4.81
C VAL A 45 4.67 0.66 5.73
N SER A 46 4.01 -0.31 6.36
CA SER A 46 2.93 -0.05 7.32
C SER A 46 3.38 0.81 8.50
N ASN A 47 4.61 0.62 8.99
CA ASN A 47 5.18 1.41 10.09
C ASN A 47 5.30 2.91 9.77
N TYR A 48 5.39 3.27 8.49
CA TYR A 48 5.44 4.66 8.04
C TYR A 48 4.08 5.14 7.52
N THR A 49 3.10 4.25 7.35
CA THR A 49 1.77 4.61 6.86
C THR A 49 0.94 5.16 8.01
N THR A 50 0.60 6.45 7.94
CA THR A 50 -0.16 7.15 8.98
C THR A 50 -1.66 7.13 8.73
N ALA A 51 -2.09 7.04 7.46
CA ALA A 51 -3.49 6.92 7.10
C ALA A 51 -3.66 6.25 5.74
N VAL A 52 -4.71 5.46 5.59
CA VAL A 52 -5.15 4.86 4.32
C VAL A 52 -6.64 5.14 4.18
N SER A 53 -7.05 5.73 3.07
CA SER A 53 -8.46 5.99 2.80
C SER A 53 -8.77 5.89 1.32
N LEU A 54 -9.76 5.08 0.97
CA LEU A 54 -10.33 5.04 -0.37
C LEU A 54 -11.50 6.03 -0.47
N LYS A 55 -11.40 6.97 -1.41
CA LYS A 55 -12.49 7.89 -1.75
C LYS A 55 -12.76 7.78 -3.25
N GLN A 56 -13.98 7.34 -3.57
CA GLN A 56 -14.37 6.98 -4.94
C GLN A 56 -13.42 5.88 -5.46
N ASP A 57 -12.63 6.19 -6.47
CA ASP A 57 -11.64 5.33 -7.13
C ASP A 57 -10.19 5.72 -6.80
N VAL A 58 -10.00 6.68 -5.89
CA VAL A 58 -8.68 7.18 -5.51
C VAL A 58 -8.32 6.73 -4.10
N LEU A 59 -7.23 5.97 -3.99
CA LEU A 59 -6.64 5.57 -2.73
C LEU A 59 -5.65 6.64 -2.27
N TYR A 60 -5.91 7.21 -1.11
CA TYR A 60 -5.02 8.16 -0.45
C TYR A 60 -4.25 7.44 0.63
N VAL A 61 -2.93 7.50 0.55
CA VAL A 61 -2.02 6.91 1.53
C VAL A 61 -1.13 8.03 2.08
N SER A 62 -1.22 8.28 3.37
CA SER A 62 -0.36 9.25 4.06
C SER A 62 0.83 8.52 4.67
N LEU A 63 2.04 9.02 4.39
CA LEU A 63 3.29 8.42 4.81
C LEU A 63 4.12 9.45 5.58
N SER A 64 4.65 9.04 6.74
CA SER A 64 5.55 9.86 7.56
C SER A 64 6.94 10.02 6.95
N SER A 65 7.35 9.12 6.03
CA SER A 65 8.64 9.16 5.34
C SER A 65 8.48 9.72 3.92
N SER A 66 9.15 10.83 3.63
CA SER A 66 9.18 11.43 2.29
C SER A 66 9.97 10.59 1.28
N VAL A 67 11.02 9.91 1.74
CA VAL A 67 11.84 9.02 0.89
C VAL A 67 10.99 7.83 0.45
N LEU A 68 10.32 7.17 1.38
CA LEU A 68 9.47 6.02 1.05
C LEU A 68 8.30 6.43 0.15
N ARG A 69 7.75 7.63 0.36
CA ARG A 69 6.73 8.20 -0.51
C ARG A 69 7.19 8.32 -1.96
N GLU A 70 8.42 8.81 -2.16
CA GLU A 70 9.03 8.96 -3.48
C GLU A 70 9.26 7.59 -4.13
N GLU A 71 9.86 6.65 -3.40
CA GLU A 71 10.08 5.27 -3.87
C GLU A 71 8.76 4.59 -4.29
N LEU A 72 7.73 4.66 -3.45
CA LEU A 72 6.41 4.10 -3.75
C LEU A 72 5.72 4.80 -4.93
N SER A 73 6.00 6.08 -5.14
CA SER A 73 5.43 6.82 -6.26
C SER A 73 5.89 6.30 -7.63
N TYR A 74 7.13 5.78 -7.71
CA TYR A 74 7.63 5.14 -8.92
C TYR A 74 6.95 3.80 -9.22
N GLY A 75 6.51 3.08 -8.19
CA GLY A 75 5.84 1.78 -8.31
C GLY A 75 4.31 1.84 -8.28
N LYS A 76 3.68 3.02 -8.27
CA LYS A 76 2.26 3.20 -7.97
C LYS A 76 1.31 2.40 -8.88
N GLU A 77 1.63 2.26 -10.16
CA GLU A 77 0.78 1.53 -11.12
C GLU A 77 0.76 0.04 -10.78
N LYS A 78 1.94 -0.57 -10.56
CA LYS A 78 2.04 -1.97 -10.12
C LYS A 78 1.33 -2.20 -8.78
N ILE A 79 1.41 -1.25 -7.86
CA ILE A 79 0.71 -1.30 -6.57
C ILE A 79 -0.81 -1.28 -6.79
N ILE A 80 -1.32 -0.45 -7.70
CA ILE A 80 -2.74 -0.42 -8.06
C ILE A 80 -3.20 -1.79 -8.58
N ASP A 81 -2.46 -2.36 -9.53
CA ASP A 81 -2.78 -3.65 -10.12
C ASP A 81 -2.83 -4.74 -9.05
N MET A 82 -1.78 -4.84 -8.22
CA MET A 82 -1.70 -5.82 -7.14
C MET A 82 -2.84 -5.67 -6.11
N LEU A 83 -3.22 -4.44 -5.75
CA LEU A 83 -4.32 -4.22 -4.81
C LEU A 83 -5.66 -4.64 -5.41
N ASN A 84 -5.94 -4.27 -6.66
CA ASN A 84 -7.17 -4.64 -7.34
C ASN A 84 -7.27 -6.16 -7.54
N ASP A 85 -6.16 -6.82 -7.90
CA ASP A 85 -6.07 -8.28 -8.03
C ASP A 85 -6.39 -8.97 -6.70
N ASN A 86 -5.82 -8.49 -5.59
CA ASN A 86 -6.12 -9.02 -4.25
C ASN A 86 -7.56 -8.75 -3.81
N LEU A 87 -8.15 -7.63 -4.24
CA LEU A 87 -9.55 -7.30 -3.98
C LEU A 87 -10.53 -8.04 -4.90
N GLY A 88 -10.04 -8.71 -5.96
CA GLY A 88 -10.85 -9.40 -6.97
C GLY A 88 -11.70 -8.47 -7.83
N LYS A 89 -11.41 -7.16 -7.84
CA LYS A 89 -12.14 -6.14 -8.60
C LYS A 89 -11.32 -4.88 -8.84
N GLU A 90 -11.58 -4.22 -9.96
CA GLU A 90 -10.96 -2.94 -10.32
C GLU A 90 -11.61 -1.77 -9.57
N LEU A 91 -11.19 -1.55 -8.31
CA LEU A 91 -11.75 -0.52 -7.44
C LEU A 91 -10.87 0.73 -7.38
N ILE A 92 -9.56 0.56 -7.43
CA ILE A 92 -8.57 1.62 -7.30
C ILE A 92 -8.07 1.97 -8.70
N LYS A 93 -8.29 3.21 -9.14
CA LYS A 93 -7.78 3.72 -10.43
C LYS A 93 -6.58 4.63 -10.27
N LYS A 94 -6.36 5.13 -9.05
CA LYS A 94 -5.28 6.07 -8.76
C LYS A 94 -4.86 5.97 -7.30
N ILE A 95 -3.55 6.05 -7.06
CA ILE A 95 -3.00 6.23 -5.73
C ILE A 95 -2.39 7.63 -5.62
N ILE A 96 -2.63 8.29 -4.49
CA ILE A 96 -1.99 9.55 -4.12
C ILE A 96 -1.29 9.36 -2.79
N PHE A 97 0.04 9.47 -2.82
CA PHE A 97 0.87 9.44 -1.63
C PHE A 97 1.04 10.86 -1.05
N ARG A 98 0.78 11.02 0.25
CA ARG A 98 0.77 12.31 0.98
C ARG A 98 1.66 12.33 2.19
#